data_AF-A0A1Y3BJ63-F1
#
_entry.id   AF-A0A1Y3BJ63-F1
#
_cell.length_a   1.000
_cell.length_b   1.000
_cell.length_c   1.000
_cell.angle_alpha   90.00
_cell.angle_beta   90.00
_cell.angle_gamma   90.00
#
_symmetry.space_group_name_H-M   'P 1'
#
loop_
_entity.id
_entity.type
_entity.pdbx_description
1 polymer ?
#
loop_
_entity_poly.entity_id
_entity_poly.type
_entity_poly.pdbx_seq_one_letter_code
_entity_poly.pdbx_strand_id
1 'polypeptide(L)'
;MIKFKFFFYKKQARASLDILIPDLKNTLNQEQNKSESLNDLKFFDSISIEDQRVSELCLKAGQYSPYQILVECIKRLYGFEDMDIKTDTRIVKHHKIEFKMTAGTHEAVVICKNKREGKQRAAQKILKSIHPQLTCWGALLKLYGQGSCKTSKEKKVSEIYFFKKWIHL
;
A
#
# COMPACT_ATOMS: atom_id res chain seq x y z
N MET A 1 25.44 -22.14 37.58
CA MET A 1 26.65 -21.73 36.83
C MET A 1 26.51 -21.62 35.30
N ILE A 2 25.46 -22.17 34.66
CA ILE A 2 25.37 -22.28 33.18
C ILE A 2 24.77 -21.01 32.50
N LYS A 3 23.81 -20.32 33.16
CA LYS A 3 23.18 -19.09 32.62
C LYS A 3 24.15 -17.92 32.43
N PHE A 4 25.18 -17.80 33.27
CA PHE A 4 26.17 -16.72 33.18
C PHE A 4 27.12 -16.89 31.98
N LYS A 5 27.50 -18.14 31.64
CA LYS A 5 28.35 -18.46 30.48
C LYS A 5 27.62 -18.18 29.16
N PHE A 6 26.32 -18.46 29.10
CA PHE A 6 25.48 -18.18 27.92
C PHE A 6 25.26 -16.67 27.70
N PHE A 7 25.13 -15.89 28.77
CA PHE A 7 24.99 -14.43 28.69
C PHE A 7 26.30 -13.75 28.26
N PHE A 8 27.45 -14.24 28.76
CA PHE A 8 28.77 -13.74 28.37
C PHE A 8 29.10 -14.07 26.90
N TYR A 9 28.77 -15.29 26.42
CA TYR A 9 28.96 -15.68 25.03
C TYR A 9 28.10 -14.86 24.06
N LYS A 10 26.84 -14.55 24.41
CA LYS A 10 25.99 -13.63 23.63
C LYS A 10 26.54 -12.21 23.58
N LYS A 11 27.18 -11.73 24.66
CA LYS A 11 27.71 -10.37 24.74
C LYS A 11 29.02 -10.22 23.95
N GLN A 12 29.90 -11.22 24.00
CA GLN A 12 31.12 -11.27 23.19
C GLN A 12 30.82 -11.49 21.70
N ALA A 13 29.89 -12.38 21.36
CA ALA A 13 29.49 -12.57 19.96
C ALA A 13 28.90 -11.28 19.34
N ARG A 14 28.13 -10.50 20.10
CA ARG A 14 27.60 -9.19 19.66
C ARG A 14 28.70 -8.15 19.43
N ALA A 15 29.65 -8.04 20.36
CA ALA A 15 30.74 -7.09 20.25
C ALA A 15 31.69 -7.41 19.07
N SER A 16 31.91 -8.69 18.75
CA SER A 16 32.67 -9.10 17.56
C SER A 16 31.89 -8.95 16.26
N LEU A 17 30.56 -9.13 16.26
CA LEU A 17 29.70 -8.91 15.09
C LEU A 17 29.58 -7.44 14.69
N ASP A 18 29.55 -6.52 15.68
CA ASP A 18 29.54 -5.06 15.44
C ASP A 18 30.81 -4.56 14.72
N ILE A 19 31.94 -5.29 14.82
CA ILE A 19 33.22 -4.94 14.20
C ILE A 19 33.35 -5.53 12.78
N LEU A 20 32.75 -6.70 12.53
CA LEU A 20 33.01 -7.46 11.30
C LEU A 20 32.05 -7.17 10.15
N ILE A 21 30.81 -6.73 10.39
CA ILE A 21 29.82 -6.56 9.31
C ILE A 21 28.82 -5.43 9.63
N PRO A 22 29.07 -4.18 9.17
CA PRO A 22 28.11 -3.07 9.29
C PRO A 22 26.73 -3.39 8.68
N ASP A 23 26.70 -4.24 7.63
CA ASP A 23 25.49 -4.56 6.88
C ASP A 23 24.47 -5.43 7.63
N LEU A 24 24.86 -6.17 8.67
CA LEU A 24 23.91 -6.99 9.43
C LEU A 24 22.98 -6.14 10.31
N LYS A 25 23.45 -4.96 10.72
CA LYS A 25 22.65 -3.97 11.47
C LYS A 25 21.48 -3.46 10.63
N ASN A 26 21.70 -3.29 9.33
CA ASN A 26 20.64 -2.94 8.38
C ASN A 26 19.60 -4.06 8.27
N THR A 27 20.02 -5.33 8.24
CA THR A 27 19.13 -6.49 8.14
C THR A 27 18.27 -6.69 9.40
N LEU A 28 18.86 -6.54 10.60
CA LEU A 28 18.14 -6.67 11.87
C LEU A 28 17.19 -5.48 12.13
N ASN A 29 17.60 -4.26 11.77
CA ASN A 29 16.70 -3.11 11.77
C ASN A 29 15.53 -3.30 10.79
N GLN A 30 15.75 -3.92 9.63
CA GLN A 30 14.68 -4.25 8.68
C GLN A 30 13.67 -5.27 9.25
N GLU A 31 14.10 -6.18 10.12
CA GLU A 31 13.20 -7.17 10.75
C GLU A 31 12.35 -6.57 11.87
N GLN A 32 12.92 -5.67 12.69
CA GLN A 32 12.16 -4.95 13.73
C GLN A 32 11.13 -3.98 13.10
N ASN A 33 11.52 -3.22 12.08
CA ASN A 33 10.59 -2.38 11.30
C ASN A 33 9.51 -3.20 10.58
N LYS A 34 9.81 -4.46 10.19
CA LYS A 34 8.84 -5.38 9.58
C LYS A 34 7.72 -5.73 10.58
N SER A 35 8.07 -5.96 11.85
CA SER A 35 7.10 -6.38 12.87
C SER A 35 6.14 -5.27 13.29
N GLU A 36 6.60 -4.03 13.39
CA GLU A 36 5.74 -2.84 13.59
C GLU A 36 4.87 -2.59 12.36
N SER A 37 5.46 -2.61 11.16
CA SER A 37 4.70 -2.44 9.90
C SER A 37 3.60 -3.48 9.69
N LEU A 38 3.78 -4.72 10.18
CA LEU A 38 2.79 -5.80 10.09
C LEU A 38 1.61 -5.58 11.04
N ASN A 39 1.87 -5.08 12.25
CA ASN A 39 0.82 -4.73 13.20
C ASN A 39 0.06 -3.47 12.76
N ASP A 40 0.76 -2.49 12.19
CA ASP A 40 0.13 -1.31 11.57
C ASP A 40 -0.75 -1.71 10.37
N LEU A 41 -0.37 -2.76 9.62
CA LEU A 41 -1.18 -3.26 8.51
C LEU A 41 -2.46 -3.98 8.96
N LYS A 42 -2.42 -4.67 10.10
CA LYS A 42 -3.61 -5.33 10.67
C LYS A 42 -4.69 -4.33 11.05
N PHE A 43 -4.32 -3.13 11.46
CA PHE A 43 -5.28 -2.05 11.71
C PHE A 43 -6.12 -1.74 10.46
N PHE A 44 -5.47 -1.67 9.29
CA PHE A 44 -6.14 -1.41 8.01
C PHE A 44 -7.01 -2.58 7.51
N ASP A 45 -6.87 -3.79 8.05
CA ASP A 45 -7.75 -4.92 7.70
C ASP A 45 -9.19 -4.70 8.22
N SER A 46 -9.38 -3.83 9.22
CA SER A 46 -10.70 -3.43 9.74
C SER A 46 -11.34 -2.25 8.99
N ILE A 47 -10.60 -1.60 8.10
CA ILE A 47 -11.02 -0.34 7.46
C ILE A 47 -11.52 -0.64 6.06
N SER A 48 -12.71 -0.14 5.73
CA SER A 48 -13.29 -0.27 4.39
C SER A 48 -12.51 0.53 3.36
N ILE A 49 -12.47 0.06 2.11
CA ILE A 49 -11.79 0.74 1.00
C ILE A 49 -12.34 2.16 0.76
N GLU A 50 -13.64 2.34 0.96
CA GLU A 50 -14.34 3.61 0.73
C GLU A 50 -14.43 4.51 1.98
N ASP A 51 -13.77 4.14 3.09
CA ASP A 51 -13.78 4.96 4.30
C ASP A 51 -13.04 6.29 4.03
N GLN A 52 -13.73 7.41 4.32
CA GLN A 52 -13.22 8.76 4.09
C GLN A 52 -11.91 9.03 4.84
N ARG A 53 -11.71 8.38 5.99
CA ARG A 53 -10.54 8.57 6.86
C ARG A 53 -9.29 7.88 6.33
N VAL A 54 -9.42 6.95 5.38
CA VAL A 54 -8.28 6.19 4.82
C VAL A 54 -7.16 7.12 4.38
N SER A 55 -7.48 8.24 3.71
CA SER A 55 -6.45 9.18 3.26
C SER A 55 -5.63 9.78 4.41
N GLU A 56 -6.26 10.07 5.55
CA GLU A 56 -5.58 10.64 6.72
C GLU A 56 -4.83 9.57 7.49
N LEU A 57 -5.40 8.37 7.59
CA LEU A 57 -4.79 7.23 8.26
C LEU A 57 -3.54 6.75 7.52
N CYS A 58 -3.57 6.69 6.19
CA CYS A 58 -2.37 6.40 5.39
C CYS A 58 -1.27 7.43 5.64
N LEU A 59 -1.62 8.73 5.69
CA LEU A 59 -0.64 9.79 5.94
C LEU A 59 0.03 9.63 7.31
N LYS A 60 -0.76 9.36 8.35
CA LYS A 60 -0.25 9.15 9.72
C LYS A 60 0.60 7.90 9.85
N ALA A 61 0.21 6.83 9.15
CA ALA A 61 0.94 5.55 9.15
C ALA A 61 2.15 5.52 8.21
N GLY A 62 2.45 6.61 7.50
CA GLY A 62 3.53 6.64 6.50
C GLY A 62 3.31 5.66 5.35
N GLN A 63 2.05 5.33 5.03
CA GLN A 63 1.65 4.45 3.94
C GLN A 63 1.24 5.26 2.71
N TYR A 64 1.17 4.59 1.56
CA TYR A 64 0.72 5.21 0.32
C TYR A 64 -0.74 5.69 0.41
N SER A 65 -0.98 6.91 -0.06
CA SER A 65 -2.32 7.48 -0.19
C SER A 65 -3.15 6.70 -1.22
N PRO A 66 -4.49 6.77 -1.15
CA PRO A 66 -5.35 6.08 -2.11
C PRO A 66 -5.01 6.30 -3.58
N TYR A 67 -4.68 7.52 -3.95
CA TYR A 67 -4.23 7.83 -5.30
C TYR A 67 -2.91 7.14 -5.66
N GLN A 68 -1.94 7.09 -4.74
CA GLN A 68 -0.66 6.41 -4.99
C GLN A 68 -0.86 4.90 -5.16
N ILE A 69 -1.74 4.30 -4.35
CA ILE A 69 -2.12 2.89 -4.50
C ILE A 69 -2.77 2.64 -5.86
N LEU A 70 -3.66 3.54 -6.32
CA LEU A 70 -4.25 3.45 -7.65
C LEU A 70 -3.19 3.51 -8.76
N VAL A 71 -2.25 4.45 -8.68
CA VAL A 71 -1.15 4.56 -9.66
C VAL A 71 -0.32 3.28 -9.70
N GLU A 72 0.05 2.72 -8.54
CA GLU A 72 0.79 1.45 -8.48
C GLU A 72 -0.04 0.27 -8.99
N CYS A 73 -1.34 0.24 -8.71
CA CYS A 73 -2.26 -0.76 -9.22
C CYS A 73 -2.28 -0.77 -10.76
N ILE A 74 -2.48 0.40 -11.37
CA ILE A 74 -2.53 0.58 -12.82
C ILE A 74 -1.19 0.24 -13.47
N LYS A 75 -0.07 0.74 -12.92
CA LYS A 75 1.28 0.43 -13.42
C LYS A 75 1.57 -1.07 -13.45
N ARG A 76 1.07 -1.81 -12.47
CA ARG A 76 1.25 -3.28 -12.41
C ARG A 76 0.29 -4.03 -13.32
N LEU A 77 -0.89 -3.49 -13.61
CA LEU A 77 -1.90 -4.08 -14.50
C LEU A 77 -1.54 -3.92 -15.98
N TYR A 78 -1.16 -2.71 -16.40
CA TYR A 78 -1.04 -2.34 -17.81
C TYR A 78 0.42 -2.06 -18.24
N GLY A 79 1.37 -2.16 -17.33
CA GLY A 79 2.76 -1.77 -17.59
C GLY A 79 2.96 -0.25 -17.52
N PHE A 80 4.15 0.21 -17.92
CA PHE A 80 4.56 1.61 -17.77
C PHE A 80 4.07 2.51 -18.92
N GLU A 81 3.60 1.94 -20.03
CA GLU A 81 3.44 2.68 -21.29
C GLU A 81 2.02 3.18 -21.62
N ASP A 82 0.94 2.64 -21.04
CA ASP A 82 -0.38 2.81 -21.68
C ASP A 82 -1.56 3.27 -20.81
N MET A 83 -1.34 3.91 -19.66
CA MET A 83 -2.48 4.42 -18.86
C MET A 83 -2.27 5.80 -18.24
N ASP A 84 -2.84 6.81 -18.91
CA ASP A 84 -3.03 8.14 -18.35
C ASP A 84 -4.28 8.19 -17.45
N ILE A 85 -4.09 8.53 -16.17
CA ILE A 85 -5.20 8.84 -15.27
C ILE A 85 -5.70 10.25 -15.58
N LYS A 86 -6.91 10.35 -16.16
CA LYS A 86 -7.56 11.63 -16.47
C LYS A 86 -8.39 12.09 -15.27
N THR A 87 -8.35 13.37 -14.97
CA THR A 87 -9.15 13.98 -13.90
C THR A 87 -9.83 15.23 -14.38
N ASP A 88 -11.15 15.29 -14.21
CA ASP A 88 -11.98 16.45 -14.52
C ASP A 88 -12.64 16.96 -13.25
N THR A 89 -12.77 18.27 -13.11
CA THR A 89 -13.45 18.88 -11.96
C THR A 89 -14.48 19.90 -12.42
N ARG A 90 -15.71 19.79 -11.92
CA ARG A 90 -16.80 20.75 -12.15
C ARG A 90 -17.30 21.29 -10.83
N ILE A 91 -17.55 22.59 -10.78
CA ILE A 91 -18.15 23.21 -9.60
C ILE A 91 -19.66 23.07 -9.72
N VAL A 92 -20.29 22.52 -8.69
CA VAL A 92 -21.72 22.29 -8.59
C VAL A 92 -22.33 23.27 -7.58
N LYS A 93 -23.65 23.44 -7.62
CA LYS A 93 -24.42 24.27 -6.69
C LYS A 93 -24.00 24.03 -5.22
N HIS A 94 -24.00 25.10 -4.42
CA HIS A 94 -23.58 25.11 -3.01
C HIS A 94 -22.07 24.89 -2.78
N HIS A 95 -21.21 25.41 -3.66
CA HIS A 95 -19.74 25.33 -3.54
C HIS A 95 -19.18 23.90 -3.41
N LYS A 96 -19.91 22.90 -3.89
CA LYS A 96 -19.42 21.52 -3.95
C LYS A 96 -18.69 21.29 -5.27
N ILE A 97 -17.72 20.39 -5.27
CA ILE A 97 -16.96 20.01 -6.46
C ILE A 97 -17.36 18.61 -6.86
N GLU A 98 -17.85 18.45 -8.09
CA GLU A 98 -17.92 17.16 -8.76
C GLU A 98 -16.54 16.85 -9.33
N PHE A 99 -15.92 15.83 -8.79
CA PHE A 99 -14.62 15.33 -9.21
C PHE A 99 -14.83 14.03 -9.97
N LYS A 100 -14.40 14.02 -11.23
CA LYS A 100 -14.46 12.87 -12.12
C LYS A 100 -13.04 12.37 -12.37
N MET A 101 -12.81 11.08 -12.22
CA MET A 101 -11.54 10.42 -12.48
C MET A 101 -11.77 9.23 -13.39
N THR A 102 -10.94 9.10 -14.41
CA THR A 102 -10.96 7.99 -15.36
C THR A 102 -9.58 7.36 -15.39
N ALA A 103 -9.52 6.07 -15.13
CA ALA A 103 -8.31 5.26 -15.11
C ALA A 103 -8.55 4.02 -15.99
N GLY A 104 -8.09 4.10 -17.24
CA GLY A 104 -8.34 3.06 -18.23
C GLY A 104 -9.83 2.85 -18.51
N THR A 105 -10.31 1.64 -18.25
CA THR A 105 -11.72 1.24 -18.41
C THR A 105 -12.60 1.66 -17.23
N HIS A 106 -12.01 2.08 -16.11
CA HIS A 106 -12.75 2.41 -14.90
C HIS A 106 -12.93 3.91 -14.73
N GLU A 107 -14.15 4.32 -14.41
CA GLU A 107 -14.51 5.72 -14.18
C GLU A 107 -15.21 5.88 -12.84
N ALA A 108 -14.90 6.96 -12.13
CA ALA A 108 -15.54 7.31 -10.87
C ALA A 108 -15.87 8.80 -10.80
N VAL A 109 -17.08 9.10 -10.34
CA VAL A 109 -17.54 10.45 -10.04
C VAL A 109 -17.85 10.55 -8.55
N VAL A 110 -17.35 11.62 -7.91
CA VAL A 110 -17.55 11.90 -6.49
C VAL A 110 -17.85 13.38 -6.26
N ILE A 111 -18.78 13.65 -5.34
CA ILE A 111 -19.07 15.00 -4.86
C ILE A 111 -18.24 15.23 -3.60
N CYS A 112 -17.40 16.26 -3.62
CA CYS A 112 -16.41 16.55 -2.58
C CYS A 112 -16.36 18.04 -2.23
N LYS A 113 -15.79 18.37 -1.07
CA LYS A 113 -15.65 19.77 -0.62
C LYS A 113 -14.44 20.45 -1.27
N ASN A 114 -13.40 19.69 -1.59
CA ASN A 114 -12.17 20.20 -2.19
C ASN A 114 -11.57 19.19 -3.18
N LYS A 115 -10.73 19.68 -4.11
CA LYS A 115 -10.10 18.84 -5.15
C LYS A 115 -9.22 17.73 -4.57
N ARG A 116 -8.57 17.98 -3.43
CA ARG A 116 -7.68 17.01 -2.77
C ARG A 116 -8.44 15.79 -2.26
N GLU A 117 -9.57 16.01 -1.58
CA GLU A 117 -10.48 14.98 -1.11
C GLU A 117 -11.10 14.24 -2.31
N GLY A 118 -11.54 14.98 -3.33
CA GLY A 118 -12.09 14.41 -4.56
C GLY A 118 -11.14 13.43 -5.22
N LYS A 119 -9.86 13.79 -5.35
CA LYS A 119 -8.83 12.92 -5.90
C LYS A 119 -8.69 11.60 -5.13
N GLN A 120 -8.67 11.64 -3.80
CA GLN A 120 -8.49 10.44 -2.98
C GLN A 120 -9.75 9.56 -2.99
N ARG A 121 -10.95 10.16 -2.91
CA ARG A 121 -12.21 9.42 -2.91
C ARG A 121 -12.53 8.81 -4.28
N ALA A 122 -12.23 9.51 -5.36
CA ALA A 122 -12.36 8.96 -6.70
C ALA A 122 -11.41 7.76 -6.88
N ALA A 123 -10.18 7.87 -6.38
CA ALA A 123 -9.24 6.75 -6.41
C ALA A 123 -9.73 5.53 -5.61
N GLN A 124 -10.31 5.73 -4.42
CA GLN A 124 -10.91 4.64 -3.64
C GLN A 124 -12.04 3.93 -4.40
N LYS A 125 -12.94 4.69 -5.03
CA LYS A 125 -14.02 4.10 -5.85
C LYS A 125 -13.48 3.27 -7.01
N ILE A 126 -12.48 3.78 -7.73
CA ILE A 126 -11.85 3.05 -8.82
C ILE A 126 -11.18 1.77 -8.30
N LEU A 127 -10.43 1.85 -7.19
CA LEU A 127 -9.82 0.68 -6.55
C LEU A 127 -10.87 -0.36 -6.14
N LYS A 128 -12.05 0.08 -5.68
CA LYS A 128 -13.16 -0.83 -5.37
C LYS A 128 -13.73 -1.48 -6.63
N SER A 129 -13.84 -0.75 -7.74
CA SER A 129 -14.26 -1.30 -9.04
C SER A 129 -13.24 -2.29 -9.61
N ILE A 130 -11.94 -2.03 -9.44
CA ILE A 130 -10.85 -2.95 -9.82
C ILE A 130 -10.75 -4.14 -8.86
N HIS A 131 -11.27 -4.04 -7.64
CA HIS A 131 -11.19 -5.14 -6.67
C HIS A 131 -12.49 -5.26 -5.83
N PRO A 132 -13.61 -5.69 -6.44
CA PRO A 132 -14.90 -5.79 -5.76
C PRO A 132 -14.87 -6.79 -4.60
N GLN A 133 -14.09 -7.87 -4.70
CA GLN A 133 -13.91 -8.85 -3.62
C GLN A 133 -13.11 -8.31 -2.43
N LEU A 134 -12.29 -7.28 -2.62
CA LEU A 134 -11.56 -6.68 -1.52
C LEU A 134 -12.51 -5.74 -0.78
N THR A 135 -12.69 -6.00 0.51
CA THR A 135 -13.54 -5.18 1.39
C THR A 135 -12.69 -4.24 2.24
N CYS A 136 -11.46 -4.61 2.56
CA CYS A 136 -10.58 -3.88 3.46
C CYS A 136 -9.37 -3.22 2.77
N TRP A 137 -8.93 -2.11 3.34
CA TRP A 137 -7.78 -1.35 2.85
C TRP A 137 -6.45 -2.08 3.10
N GLY A 138 -6.35 -2.85 4.17
CA GLY A 138 -5.16 -3.62 4.51
C GLY A 138 -4.77 -4.62 3.41
N ALA A 139 -5.75 -5.20 2.72
CA ALA A 139 -5.50 -6.06 1.56
C ALA A 139 -4.84 -5.30 0.40
N LEU A 140 -5.31 -4.07 0.10
CA LEU A 140 -4.70 -3.23 -0.93
C LEU A 140 -3.28 -2.81 -0.55
N LEU A 141 -3.02 -2.49 0.72
CA LEU A 141 -1.66 -2.15 1.17
C LEU A 141 -0.71 -3.36 1.10
N LYS A 142 -1.19 -4.59 1.33
CA LYS A 142 -0.38 -5.81 1.16
C LYS A 142 0.04 -6.01 -0.30
N LEU A 143 -0.86 -5.67 -1.24
CA LEU A 143 -0.62 -5.78 -2.68
C LEU A 143 0.25 -4.64 -3.22
N TYR A 144 -0.11 -3.39 -2.93
CA TYR A 144 0.43 -2.19 -3.58
C TYR A 144 1.10 -1.19 -2.63
N GLY A 145 1.03 -1.40 -1.31
CA GLY A 145 1.55 -0.49 -0.29
C GLY A 145 3.06 -0.42 -0.21
N GLN A 146 3.55 0.42 0.71
CA GLN A 146 4.97 0.71 0.86
C GLN A 146 5.72 -0.55 1.34
N GLY A 147 6.68 -1.03 0.52
CA GLY A 147 7.39 -2.28 0.80
C GLY A 147 6.67 -3.56 0.36
N SER A 148 5.56 -3.46 -0.39
CA SER A 148 4.97 -4.62 -1.11
C SER A 148 5.94 -5.20 -2.16
N CYS A 149 6.82 -4.35 -2.70
CA CYS A 149 7.97 -4.70 -3.52
C CYS A 149 9.11 -5.29 -2.66
N LYS A 150 8.98 -6.55 -2.25
CA LYS A 150 10.11 -7.32 -1.70
C LYS A 150 10.56 -8.33 -2.74
N THR A 151 11.68 -8.02 -3.38
CA THR A 151 12.69 -8.95 -3.91
C THR A 151 12.16 -10.20 -4.62
N SER A 152 11.97 -10.08 -5.93
CA SER A 152 12.31 -11.01 -7.03
C SER A 152 12.19 -12.55 -6.93
N LYS A 153 12.02 -13.22 -5.79
CA LYS A 153 12.20 -14.69 -5.72
C LYS A 153 11.04 -15.55 -5.18
N GLU A 154 9.99 -15.01 -4.55
CA GLU A 154 8.90 -15.91 -4.06
C GLU A 154 7.44 -15.48 -4.37
N LYS A 155 7.19 -14.30 -4.97
CA LYS A 155 5.81 -13.87 -5.29
C LYS A 155 5.34 -14.10 -6.72
N LYS A 156 6.23 -14.51 -7.64
CA LYS A 156 5.94 -14.52 -9.08
C LYS A 156 4.88 -15.54 -9.53
N VAL A 157 4.55 -16.56 -8.74
CA VAL A 157 3.64 -17.63 -9.19
C VAL A 157 2.21 -17.49 -8.66
N SER A 158 1.96 -16.81 -7.54
CA SER A 158 0.58 -16.62 -7.05
C SER A 158 -0.05 -15.32 -7.58
N GLU A 159 0.73 -14.24 -7.66
CA GLU A 159 0.25 -12.91 -8.05
C GLU A 159 -0.09 -12.83 -9.56
N ILE A 160 0.69 -13.49 -10.42
CA ILE A 160 0.47 -13.51 -11.88
C ILE A 160 -0.79 -14.30 -12.25
N TYR A 161 -1.11 -15.40 -11.55
CA TYR A 161 -2.30 -16.21 -11.80
C TYR A 161 -3.58 -15.53 -11.29
N PHE A 162 -3.48 -14.80 -10.17
CA PHE A 162 -4.60 -13.98 -9.68
C PHE A 162 -4.92 -12.86 -10.67
N PHE A 163 -3.90 -12.19 -11.24
CA PHE A 163 -4.06 -11.11 -12.21
C PHE A 163 -4.57 -11.59 -13.58
N LYS A 164 -4.05 -12.71 -14.13
CA LYS A 164 -4.51 -13.21 -15.44
C LYS A 164 -5.95 -13.71 -15.42
N LYS A 165 -6.41 -14.30 -14.32
CA LYS A 165 -7.82 -14.71 -14.16
C LYS A 165 -8.77 -13.51 -14.01
N TRP A 166 -8.23 -12.37 -13.60
CA TRP A 166 -8.96 -11.12 -13.38
C TRP A 166 -9.19 -10.28 -14.64
N ILE A 167 -8.36 -10.45 -15.67
CA ILE A 167 -8.50 -9.75 -16.97
C ILE A 167 -9.49 -10.45 -17.94
N HIS A 168 -9.87 -11.71 -17.67
CA HIS A 168 -10.72 -12.53 -18.55
C HIS A 168 -12.15 -12.77 -18.02
N LEU A 169 -12.57 -12.08 -16.96
CA LEU A 169 -13.94 -12.09 -16.43
C LEU A 169 -14.50 -10.66 -16.47
#